data_AF-A0A4Z2H0H6-F1
#
_entry.id   AF-A0A4Z2H0H6-F1
#
_cell.length_a   1.000
_cell.length_b   1.000
_cell.length_c   1.000
_cell.angle_alpha   90.00
_cell.angle_beta   90.00
_cell.angle_gamma   90.00
#
_symmetry.space_group_name_H-M   'P 1'
#
loop_
_entity.id
_entity.type
_entity.pdbx_description
1 polymer ?
#
loop_
_entity_poly.entity_id
_entity_poly.type
_entity_poly.pdbx_seq_one_letter_code
_entity_poly.pdbx_strand_id
1 'polypeptide(L)'
;MKPSASVFLQVQANVEKALTLFGQLLTKKHFLLTFIRTLEAQRSFSMRDRGNVASLIMTALQGEMEYATGVLKQLLSDLIDRNLESKNHPKLLLRRTESVAEKMLTNWFTFLLYKFLKVSPTTRRSNNVLVTSLSL
;
A
#
# COMPACT_ATOMS: atom_id res chain seq x y z
N MET A 1 -30.23 -20.43 21.04
CA MET A 1 -30.99 -20.03 19.84
C MET A 1 -30.00 -19.75 18.71
N LYS A 2 -30.06 -20.46 17.58
CA LYS A 2 -29.24 -20.15 16.39
C LYS A 2 -29.87 -18.95 15.65
N PRO A 3 -29.10 -17.97 15.16
CA PRO A 3 -29.67 -16.86 14.41
C PRO A 3 -30.35 -17.36 13.13
N SER A 4 -31.51 -16.78 12.79
CA SER A 4 -32.26 -17.12 11.57
C SER A 4 -31.47 -16.72 10.31
N ALA A 5 -31.60 -17.49 9.23
CA ALA A 5 -30.94 -17.23 7.95
C ALA A 5 -31.21 -15.82 7.39
N SER A 6 -32.37 -15.23 7.71
CA SER A 6 -32.71 -13.84 7.34
C SER A 6 -31.79 -12.81 7.99
N VAL A 7 -31.36 -13.05 9.24
CA VAL A 7 -30.44 -12.17 9.96
C VAL A 7 -29.05 -12.21 9.32
N PHE A 8 -28.58 -13.39 8.92
CA PHE A 8 -27.30 -13.53 8.23
C PHE A 8 -27.26 -12.77 6.89
N LEU A 9 -28.32 -12.92 6.08
CA LEU A 9 -28.42 -12.21 4.80
C LEU A 9 -28.47 -10.68 4.98
N GLN A 10 -29.18 -10.20 6.01
CA GLN A 10 -29.24 -8.78 6.32
C GLN A 10 -27.91 -8.22 6.80
N VAL A 11 -27.18 -8.97 7.63
CA VAL A 11 -25.83 -8.58 8.08
C VAL A 11 -24.88 -8.48 6.87
N GLN A 12 -24.92 -9.45 5.96
CA GLN A 12 -24.08 -9.42 4.76
C GLN A 12 -24.39 -8.18 3.89
N ALA A 13 -25.65 -7.91 3.62
CA ALA A 13 -26.06 -6.73 2.85
C ALA A 13 -25.60 -5.40 3.49
N ASN A 14 -25.68 -5.31 4.83
CA ASN A 14 -25.21 -4.14 5.55
C ASN A 14 -23.68 -3.99 5.48
N VAL A 15 -22.92 -5.09 5.57
CA VAL A 15 -21.47 -5.08 5.44
C VAL A 15 -21.05 -4.65 4.04
N GLU A 16 -21.67 -5.20 2.98
CA GLU A 16 -21.38 -4.82 1.60
C GLU A 16 -21.65 -3.33 1.34
N LYS A 17 -22.78 -2.81 1.86
CA LYS A 17 -23.11 -1.38 1.79
C LYS A 17 -22.07 -0.52 2.51
N ALA A 18 -21.67 -0.90 3.73
CA ALA A 18 -20.66 -0.18 4.50
C ALA A 18 -19.29 -0.19 3.81
N LEU A 19 -18.88 -1.33 3.25
CA LEU A 19 -17.62 -1.45 2.51
C LEU A 19 -17.61 -0.61 1.24
N THR A 20 -18.74 -0.50 0.55
CA THR A 20 -18.87 0.36 -0.63
C THR A 20 -18.69 1.84 -0.23
N LEU A 21 -19.36 2.29 0.83
CA LEU A 21 -19.20 3.65 1.35
C LEU A 21 -17.78 3.91 1.85
N PHE A 22 -17.15 2.94 2.50
CA PHE A 22 -15.75 3.04 2.91
C PHE A 22 -14.80 3.14 1.72
N GLY A 23 -15.03 2.35 0.66
CA GLY A 23 -14.29 2.45 -0.60
C GLY A 23 -14.40 3.85 -1.22
N GLN A 24 -15.57 4.49 -1.16
CA GLN A 24 -15.74 5.88 -1.59
C GLN A 24 -14.97 6.88 -0.72
N LEU A 25 -14.80 6.62 0.58
CA LEU A 25 -13.95 7.45 1.43
C LEU A 25 -12.47 7.32 1.05
N LEU A 26 -12.01 6.12 0.67
CA LEU A 26 -10.63 5.90 0.21
C LEU A 26 -10.28 6.68 -1.05
N THR A 27 -11.26 7.10 -1.86
CA THR A 27 -11.03 7.97 -3.03
C THR A 27 -11.02 9.46 -2.67
N LYS A 28 -11.30 9.83 -1.42
CA LYS A 28 -11.16 11.21 -0.94
C LYS A 28 -9.75 11.43 -0.40
N LYS A 29 -8.93 12.19 -1.16
CA LYS A 29 -7.50 12.43 -0.85
C LYS A 29 -7.26 12.85 0.60
N HIS A 30 -8.05 13.79 1.11
CA HIS A 30 -7.90 14.28 2.48
C HIS A 30 -8.18 13.19 3.52
N PHE A 31 -9.23 12.37 3.31
CA PHE A 31 -9.54 11.25 4.18
C PHE A 31 -8.40 10.23 4.18
N LEU A 32 -7.97 9.78 3.01
CA LEU A 32 -6.95 8.73 2.91
C LEU A 32 -5.61 9.14 3.54
N LEU A 33 -5.16 10.37 3.30
CA LEU A 33 -3.96 10.91 3.94
C LEU A 33 -4.09 10.95 5.45
N THR A 34 -5.21 11.45 5.96
CA THR A 34 -5.48 11.55 7.40
C THR A 34 -5.58 10.17 8.04
N PHE A 35 -6.24 9.22 7.36
CA PHE A 35 -6.39 7.84 7.79
C PHE A 35 -5.02 7.17 7.99
N ILE A 36 -4.14 7.23 6.98
CA ILE A 36 -2.80 6.64 7.05
C ILE A 36 -1.98 7.28 8.18
N ARG A 37 -1.95 8.62 8.25
CA ARG A 37 -1.22 9.36 9.29
C ARG A 37 -1.71 8.99 10.70
N THR A 38 -3.03 8.85 10.86
CA THR A 38 -3.65 8.51 12.15
C THR A 38 -3.28 7.10 12.60
N LEU A 39 -3.28 6.13 11.67
CA LEU A 39 -2.82 4.77 11.94
C LEU A 39 -1.34 4.75 12.32
N GLU A 40 -0.48 5.42 11.56
CA GLU A 40 0.96 5.44 11.82
C GLU A 40 1.35 6.13 13.13
N ALA A 41 0.55 7.09 13.61
CA ALA A 41 0.76 7.76 14.89
C ALA A 41 0.49 6.84 16.10
N GLN A 42 -0.20 5.72 15.93
CA GLN A 42 -0.49 4.80 17.03
C GLN A 42 0.76 4.00 17.41
N ARG A 43 1.13 4.01 18.70
CA ARG A 43 2.28 3.24 19.21
C ARG A 43 2.12 1.73 19.03
N SER A 44 0.89 1.24 19.05
CA SER A 44 0.56 -0.18 18.84
C SER A 44 0.57 -0.60 17.37
N PHE A 45 0.66 0.34 16.44
CA PHE A 45 0.68 0.04 15.01
C PHE A 45 2.05 -0.54 14.64
N SER A 46 2.09 -1.84 14.36
CA SER A 46 3.34 -2.58 14.17
C SER A 46 3.89 -2.45 12.75
N MET A 47 5.13 -2.89 12.53
CA MET A 47 5.70 -2.94 11.17
C MET A 47 4.94 -3.87 10.23
N ARG A 48 4.31 -4.93 10.78
CA ARG A 48 3.45 -5.84 10.03
C ARG A 48 2.17 -5.13 9.59
N ASP A 49 1.54 -4.37 10.48
CA ASP A 49 0.31 -3.64 10.17
C ASP A 49 0.54 -2.59 9.10
N ARG A 50 1.68 -1.88 9.15
CA ARG A 50 2.08 -0.95 8.10
C ARG A 50 2.16 -1.62 6.73
N GLY A 51 2.76 -2.81 6.66
CA GLY A 51 2.83 -3.59 5.41
C GLY A 51 1.47 -4.05 4.92
N ASN A 52 0.62 -4.55 5.81
CA ASN A 52 -0.72 -4.98 5.47
C ASN A 52 -1.55 -3.82 4.92
N VAL A 53 -1.55 -2.66 5.61
CA VAL A 53 -2.29 -1.47 5.19
C VAL A 53 -1.78 -0.95 3.85
N ALA A 54 -0.46 -0.87 3.66
CA ALA A 54 0.13 -0.45 2.39
C ALA A 54 -0.33 -1.33 1.22
N SER A 55 -0.31 -2.66 1.39
CA SER A 55 -0.74 -3.60 0.36
C SER A 55 -2.24 -3.54 0.10
N LEU A 56 -3.07 -3.50 1.14
CA LEU A 56 -4.51 -3.40 1.00
C LEU A 56 -4.95 -2.10 0.31
N ILE A 57 -4.36 -0.96 0.66
CA ILE A 57 -4.66 0.33 0.00
C ILE A 57 -4.23 0.28 -1.46
N MET A 58 -3.03 -0.22 -1.76
CA MET A 58 -2.55 -0.30 -3.14
C MET A 58 -3.39 -1.25 -4.00
N THR A 59 -3.87 -2.37 -3.44
CA THR A 59 -4.82 -3.27 -4.12
C THR A 59 -6.18 -2.62 -4.31
N ALA A 60 -6.72 -1.96 -3.29
CA ALA A 60 -8.02 -1.29 -3.38
C ALA A 60 -8.03 -0.14 -4.40
N LEU A 61 -6.88 0.51 -4.61
CA LEU A 61 -6.71 1.62 -5.57
C LEU A 61 -6.08 1.18 -6.91
N GLN A 62 -5.97 -0.12 -7.19
CA GLN A 62 -5.30 -0.62 -8.39
C GLN A 62 -5.91 -0.07 -9.69
N GLY A 63 -7.23 0.14 -9.72
CA GLY A 63 -7.95 0.74 -10.85
C GLY A 63 -7.73 2.25 -11.02
N GLU A 64 -7.27 2.93 -9.97
CA GLU A 64 -7.14 4.39 -9.86
C GLU A 64 -5.67 4.78 -9.61
N MET A 65 -4.76 4.21 -10.39
CA MET A 65 -3.31 4.34 -10.12
C MET A 65 -2.76 5.77 -10.22
N GLU A 66 -3.38 6.63 -11.03
CA GLU A 66 -3.01 8.05 -11.07
C GLU A 66 -3.30 8.73 -9.72
N TYR A 67 -4.49 8.50 -9.17
CA TYR A 67 -4.86 8.97 -7.84
C TYR A 67 -3.94 8.40 -6.75
N ALA A 68 -3.70 7.08 -6.77
CA ALA A 68 -2.79 6.44 -5.82
C ALA A 68 -1.38 7.04 -5.86
N THR A 69 -0.88 7.34 -7.06
CA THR A 69 0.40 8.01 -7.26
C THR A 69 0.41 9.43 -6.67
N GLY A 70 -0.69 10.18 -6.83
CA GLY A 70 -0.84 11.50 -6.22
C GLY A 70 -0.85 11.48 -4.69
N VAL A 71 -1.47 10.46 -4.08
CA VAL A 71 -1.45 10.24 -2.62
C VAL A 71 -0.06 9.85 -2.15
N LEU A 72 0.59 8.92 -2.85
CA LEU A 72 1.93 8.43 -2.52
C LEU A 72 2.96 9.57 -2.54
N LYS A 73 2.94 10.43 -3.57
CA LYS A 73 3.83 11.60 -3.64
C LYS A 73 3.68 12.51 -2.41
N GLN A 74 2.44 12.76 -1.98
CA GLN A 74 2.19 13.59 -0.81
C GLN A 74 2.74 12.93 0.47
N LEU A 75 2.47 11.64 0.68
CA LEU A 75 2.97 10.91 1.86
C LEU A 75 4.51 10.89 1.92
N LEU A 76 5.17 10.74 0.77
CA LEU A 76 6.63 10.79 0.68
C LEU A 76 7.17 12.20 0.96
N SER A 77 6.50 13.25 0.49
CA SER A 77 6.84 14.64 0.82
C SER A 77 6.76 14.84 2.34
N ASP A 78 5.64 14.46 2.96
CA ASP A 78 5.48 14.58 4.41
C ASP A 78 6.57 13.80 5.18
N LEU A 79 6.98 12.63 4.66
CA LEU A 79 8.04 11.82 5.28
C LEU A 79 9.40 12.51 5.20
N ILE A 80 9.71 13.16 4.07
CA ILE A 80 10.93 13.96 3.89
C ILE A 80 10.92 15.11 4.87
N ASP A 81 9.84 15.89 4.91
CA ASP A 81 9.71 17.08 5.76
C ASP A 81 9.93 16.72 7.25
N ARG A 82 9.24 15.68 7.74
CA ARG A 82 9.42 15.18 9.12
C ARG A 82 10.85 14.72 9.42
N ASN A 83 11.52 14.09 8.45
CA ASN A 83 12.92 13.65 8.64
C ASN A 83 13.89 14.84 8.70
N LEU A 84 13.67 15.86 7.89
CA LEU A 84 14.45 17.11 7.90
C LEU A 84 14.27 17.86 9.22
N GLU A 85 13.02 17.98 9.71
CA GLU A 85 12.70 18.59 11.00
C GLU A 85 13.35 17.85 12.17
N SER A 86 13.39 16.51 12.12
CA SER A 86 14.01 15.67 13.16
C SER A 86 15.54 15.75 13.16
N LYS A 87 16.17 16.55 12.27
CA LYS A 87 17.62 16.62 12.03
C LYS A 87 18.26 15.26 11.75
N ASN A 88 17.47 14.31 11.24
CA ASN A 88 17.98 13.00 10.87
C ASN A 88 18.93 13.16 9.68
N HIS A 89 20.03 12.40 9.68
CA HIS A 89 20.99 12.46 8.59
C HIS A 89 20.29 12.05 7.27
N PRO A 90 20.32 12.87 6.19
CA PRO A 90 19.55 12.63 4.96
C PRO A 90 19.77 11.25 4.34
N LYS A 91 21.00 10.69 4.44
CA LYS A 91 21.35 9.32 4.02
C LYS A 91 20.57 8.19 4.74
N LEU A 92 19.82 8.47 5.79
CA LEU A 92 19.00 7.49 6.50
C LEU A 92 17.55 7.43 6.01
N LEU A 93 17.10 8.46 5.27
CA LEU A 93 15.79 8.47 4.65
C LEU A 93 15.67 7.30 3.64
N LEU A 94 14.56 6.58 3.67
CA LEU A 94 14.30 5.39 2.82
C LEU A 94 15.18 4.16 3.09
N ARG A 95 16.04 4.18 4.12
CA ARG A 95 16.99 3.08 4.36
C ARG A 95 16.36 1.84 5.02
N ARG A 96 15.31 2.01 5.84
CA ARG A 96 14.71 0.91 6.61
C ARG A 96 13.25 0.58 6.29
N THR A 97 12.64 1.26 5.32
CA THR A 97 11.28 0.94 4.83
C THR A 97 10.26 0.84 5.97
N GLU A 98 10.28 1.81 6.89
CA GLU A 98 9.56 1.72 8.16
C GLU A 98 8.17 2.36 8.11
N SER A 99 7.88 3.19 7.11
CA SER A 99 6.59 3.84 6.93
C SER A 99 5.66 3.09 5.95
N VAL A 100 4.36 3.34 6.08
CA VAL A 100 3.35 2.93 5.10
C VAL A 100 3.66 3.51 3.72
N ALA A 101 4.14 4.77 3.66
CA ALA A 101 4.50 5.43 2.41
C ALA A 101 5.61 4.68 1.65
N GLU A 102 6.68 4.30 2.34
CA GLU A 102 7.79 3.53 1.74
C GLU A 102 7.32 2.15 1.25
N LYS A 103 6.45 1.47 2.01
CA LYS A 103 5.90 0.16 1.61
C LYS A 103 4.93 0.30 0.43
N MET A 104 4.12 1.35 0.39
CA MET A 104 3.28 1.68 -0.76
C MET A 104 4.13 1.95 -2.00
N LEU A 105 5.28 2.63 -1.85
CA LEU A 105 6.24 2.84 -2.95
C LEU A 105 6.77 1.51 -3.49
N THR A 106 7.13 0.55 -2.63
CA THR A 106 7.52 -0.80 -3.07
C THR A 106 6.41 -1.47 -3.89
N ASN A 107 5.18 -1.45 -3.40
CA ASN A 107 4.02 -2.05 -4.09
C ASN A 107 3.70 -1.34 -5.43
N TRP A 108 3.83 -0.02 -5.45
CA TRP A 108 3.66 0.79 -6.65
C TRP A 108 4.67 0.40 -7.74
N PHE A 109 5.95 0.21 -7.37
CA PHE A 109 6.97 -0.30 -8.28
C PHE A 109 6.62 -1.71 -8.79
N THR A 110 6.12 -2.60 -7.93
CA THR A 110 5.70 -3.95 -8.35
C THR A 110 4.64 -3.88 -9.47
N PHE A 111 3.64 -3.01 -9.36
CA PHE A 111 2.61 -2.87 -10.39
C PHE A 111 3.12 -2.30 -11.72
N LEU A 112 4.02 -1.31 -11.66
CA LEU A 112 4.63 -0.75 -12.87
C LEU A 112 5.54 -1.77 -13.57
N LEU A 113 6.43 -2.40 -12.80
CA LEU A 113 7.42 -3.33 -13.32
C LEU A 113 6.79 -4.64 -13.82
N TYR A 114 5.66 -5.08 -13.26
CA TYR A 114 4.93 -6.23 -13.78
C TYR A 114 4.54 -6.04 -15.26
N LYS A 115 4.06 -4.86 -15.64
CA LYS A 115 3.72 -4.55 -17.04
C LYS A 115 4.96 -4.62 -17.95
N PHE A 116 6.10 -4.09 -17.52
CA PHE A 116 7.34 -4.13 -18.29
C PHE A 116 7.91 -5.56 -18.43
N LEU A 117 7.95 -6.33 -17.34
CA LEU A 117 8.46 -7.71 -17.33
C LEU A 117 7.59 -8.68 -18.13
N LYS A 118 6.28 -8.44 -18.20
CA LYS A 118 5.37 -9.24 -19.02
C LYS A 118 5.58 -8.99 -20.52
N VAL A 119 5.95 -7.77 -20.90
CA VAL A 119 6.08 -7.32 -22.31
C VAL A 119 7.49 -7.55 -22.89
N SER A 120 8.52 -7.77 -22.07
CA SER A 120 9.90 -7.98 -22.54
C SER A 120 10.39 -9.43 -22.32
N PRO A 121 10.29 -10.32 -23.34
CA PRO A 121 10.81 -11.70 -23.27
C PRO A 121 12.33 -11.79 -22.98
N THR A 122 13.08 -10.73 -23.31
CA THR A 122 14.54 -10.68 -23.23
C THR A 122 15.06 -10.54 -21.80
N THR A 123 14.36 -9.81 -20.91
CA THR A 123 14.71 -9.70 -19.47
C THR A 123 14.43 -11.00 -18.71
N ARG A 124 13.47 -11.80 -19.19
CA ARG A 124 13.16 -13.12 -18.61
C ARG A 124 14.29 -14.14 -18.83
N ARG A 125 15.01 -14.06 -19.96
CA ARG A 125 16.20 -14.90 -20.21
C ARG A 125 17.36 -14.56 -19.28
N SER A 126 17.64 -13.28 -19.05
CA SER A 126 18.77 -12.89 -18.19
C SER A 126 18.54 -13.25 -16.71
N ASN A 127 17.32 -13.10 -16.20
CA ASN A 127 16.98 -13.53 -14.83
C ASN A 127 16.98 -15.07 -14.67
N ASN A 128 16.51 -15.83 -15.66
CA ASN A 128 16.53 -17.29 -15.59
C ASN A 128 17.96 -17.87 -15.65
N VAL A 129 18.86 -17.24 -16.41
CA VAL A 129 20.27 -17.66 -16.48
C VAL A 129 20.99 -17.41 -15.17
N LEU A 130 20.72 -16.30 -14.46
CA LEU A 130 21.31 -16.04 -13.14
C LEU A 130 20.81 -17.01 -12.07
N VAL A 131 19.52 -17.36 -12.08
CA VAL A 131 18.94 -18.31 -11.10
C VAL A 131 19.43 -19.75 -11.34
N THR A 132 19.65 -20.14 -12.60
CA THR A 132 20.22 -21.48 -12.91
C THR A 132 21.73 -21.57 -12.67
N SER A 133 22.46 -20.46 -12.76
CA SER A 133 23.91 -20.44 -12.52
C SER A 133 24.29 -20.41 -11.03
N LEU A 134 23.36 -20.06 -10.14
CA LEU A 134 23.54 -20.08 -8.68
C LEU A 134 23.01 -21.36 -8.01
N SER A 135 22.48 -22.30 -8.80
CA SER A 135 21.96 -23.60 -8.34
C SER A 135 22.85 -24.78 -8.77
N LEU A 136 24.10 -24.50 -9.17
CA LEU A 136 25.15 -25.49 -9.42
C LEU A 136 26.39 -25.16 -8.58
#